data_AF-A0A9P8ITW0-F1
#
_entry.id   AF-A0A9P8ITW0-F1
#
_cell.length_a   1.000
_cell.length_b   1.000
_cell.length_c   1.000
_cell.angle_alpha   90.00
_cell.angle_beta   90.00
_cell.angle_gamma   90.00
#
_symmetry.space_group_name_H-M   'P 1'
#
loop_
_entity.id
_entity.type
_entity.pdbx_description
1 polymer ?
#
loop_
_entity_poly.entity_id
_entity_poly.type
_entity_poly.pdbx_seq_one_letter_code
_entity_poly.pdbx_strand_id
1 'polypeptide(L)'
;MDLLLEQSDVEITEVDHDGRTILHYICGGLDKEYPVLDLIETVLQAGVPLDQESATGLTAFHQVLCSGYWSVALFLLDRGADPMISKRFKYNHSLLHIILKHSDSHDGKCELVGRLIEKGIEVDTYTDSPVFDPRFNEDDKIENVIGIRSPDTLVSSDCTPLLLASTREYSLNNMKMLLAAGADPSAHVIIRDVEFEGKTNGNRQVFLSGVFRHVWEPLSQGEGELLEHVDPIEVLLQFGSRLDFDGPADSPLQEACKVAEKGQFALLKILLGLSEARNVSESHVDKLISAYKDKTEYTKIHERLEIFKKREFID
;
A
#
# COMPACT_ATOMS: atom_id res chain seq x y z
N MET A 1 26.53 -23.60 -12.43
CA MET A 1 25.29 -24.34 -12.76
C MET A 1 25.57 -25.41 -13.80
N ASP A 2 26.26 -25.08 -14.89
CA ASP A 2 26.65 -26.06 -15.92
C ASP A 2 27.37 -27.29 -15.32
N LEU A 3 28.32 -27.06 -14.41
CA LEU A 3 29.01 -28.12 -13.67
C LEU A 3 28.09 -28.99 -12.79
N LEU A 4 26.95 -28.46 -12.35
CA LEU A 4 25.95 -29.14 -11.52
C LEU A 4 24.99 -29.97 -12.39
N LEU A 5 24.65 -29.46 -13.58
CA LEU A 5 23.84 -30.14 -14.59
C LEU A 5 24.60 -31.28 -15.29
N GLU A 6 25.93 -31.22 -15.32
CA GLU A 6 26.81 -32.25 -15.87
C GLU A 6 27.04 -33.45 -14.93
N GLN A 7 26.64 -33.34 -13.64
CA GLN A 7 26.74 -34.44 -12.70
C GLN A 7 25.49 -35.33 -12.76
N SER A 8 25.65 -36.56 -13.25
CA SER A 8 24.59 -37.56 -13.38
C SER A 8 23.87 -37.93 -12.08
N ASP A 9 24.47 -37.59 -10.94
CA ASP A 9 24.01 -37.97 -9.61
C ASP A 9 23.24 -36.85 -8.90
N VAL A 10 23.09 -35.67 -9.52
CA VAL A 10 22.34 -34.55 -8.95
C VAL A 10 21.00 -34.40 -9.66
N GLU A 11 19.93 -34.74 -8.96
CA GLU A 11 18.55 -34.54 -9.45
C GLU A 11 18.10 -33.09 -9.15
N ILE A 12 18.23 -32.20 -10.13
CA ILE A 12 17.94 -30.76 -9.97
C ILE A 12 16.45 -30.44 -9.70
N THR A 13 15.57 -31.40 -9.94
CA THR A 13 14.12 -31.32 -9.69
C THR A 13 13.74 -31.62 -8.24
N GLU A 14 14.68 -32.08 -7.41
CA GLU A 14 14.42 -32.34 -6.01
C GLU A 14 14.05 -31.07 -5.23
N VAL A 15 13.30 -31.30 -4.15
CA VAL A 15 12.97 -30.29 -3.16
C VAL A 15 13.72 -30.56 -1.86
N ASP A 16 14.06 -29.49 -1.14
CA ASP A 16 14.59 -29.62 0.21
C ASP A 16 13.51 -29.97 1.26
N HIS A 17 13.88 -29.97 2.54
CA HIS A 17 12.95 -30.24 3.64
C HIS A 17 11.81 -29.21 3.77
N ASP A 18 11.99 -28.02 3.19
CA ASP A 18 11.01 -26.94 3.13
C ASP A 18 10.24 -26.95 1.80
N GLY A 19 10.31 -28.03 1.01
CA GLY A 19 9.61 -28.12 -0.28
C GLY A 19 10.17 -27.19 -1.36
N ARG A 20 11.33 -26.56 -1.15
CA ARG A 20 11.90 -25.59 -2.07
C ARG A 20 12.78 -26.28 -3.10
N THR A 21 12.54 -25.94 -4.36
CA THR A 21 13.42 -26.25 -5.49
C THR A 21 14.58 -25.27 -5.59
N ILE A 22 15.57 -25.59 -6.43
CA ILE A 22 16.64 -24.64 -6.81
C ILE A 22 16.10 -23.30 -7.31
N LEU A 23 14.92 -23.28 -7.96
CA LEU A 23 14.32 -22.07 -8.50
C LEU A 23 13.96 -21.06 -7.40
N HIS A 24 13.55 -21.52 -6.21
CA HIS A 24 13.30 -20.65 -5.06
C HIS A 24 14.59 -19.92 -4.64
N TYR A 25 15.70 -20.64 -4.58
CA TYR A 25 16.99 -20.10 -4.18
C TYR A 25 17.54 -19.09 -5.19
N ILE A 26 17.46 -19.42 -6.48
CA ILE A 26 17.83 -18.53 -7.57
C ILE A 26 17.07 -17.21 -7.49
N CYS A 27 15.76 -17.30 -7.24
CA CYS A 27 14.86 -16.15 -7.15
C CYS A 27 15.02 -15.32 -5.86
N GLY A 28 15.65 -15.87 -4.82
CA GLY A 28 15.75 -15.24 -3.50
C GLY A 28 17.12 -14.79 -3.03
N GLY A 29 18.19 -15.27 -3.66
CA GLY A 29 19.55 -15.14 -3.09
C GLY A 29 20.62 -14.58 -4.00
N LEU A 30 20.31 -14.22 -5.26
CA LEU A 30 21.32 -13.78 -6.22
C LEU A 30 21.32 -12.26 -6.37
N ASP A 31 22.52 -11.66 -6.33
CA ASP A 31 22.71 -10.24 -6.59
C ASP A 31 22.18 -9.85 -7.98
N LYS A 32 21.69 -8.60 -8.08
CA LYS A 32 21.08 -8.03 -9.31
C LYS A 32 22.01 -8.04 -10.54
N GLU A 33 23.30 -8.29 -10.35
CA GLU A 33 24.34 -8.27 -11.39
C GLU A 33 24.59 -9.63 -12.07
N TYR A 34 24.00 -10.73 -11.57
CA TYR A 34 24.17 -12.05 -12.18
C TYR A 34 23.21 -12.25 -13.37
N PRO A 35 23.57 -13.00 -14.43
CA PRO A 35 22.65 -13.35 -15.52
C PRO A 35 21.61 -14.38 -15.04
N VAL A 36 20.78 -13.97 -14.08
CA VAL A 36 19.80 -14.81 -13.39
C VAL A 36 18.73 -15.36 -14.34
N LEU A 37 18.43 -14.65 -15.43
CA LEU A 37 17.43 -15.09 -16.41
C LEU A 37 17.90 -16.33 -17.19
N ASP A 38 19.16 -16.37 -17.63
CA ASP A 38 19.73 -17.54 -18.31
C ASP A 38 19.81 -18.75 -17.37
N LEU A 39 20.09 -18.48 -16.10
CA LEU A 39 20.09 -19.48 -15.04
C LEU A 39 18.70 -20.09 -14.85
N ILE A 40 17.66 -19.23 -14.74
CA ILE A 40 16.26 -19.65 -14.62
C ILE A 40 15.84 -20.45 -15.85
N GLU A 41 16.16 -19.97 -17.06
CA GLU A 41 15.88 -20.67 -18.31
C GLU A 41 16.40 -22.11 -18.26
N THR A 42 17.67 -22.26 -17.90
CA THR A 42 18.34 -23.56 -17.94
C THR A 42 17.70 -24.53 -16.94
N VAL A 43 17.37 -24.09 -15.72
CA VAL A 43 16.72 -24.97 -14.74
C VAL A 43 15.28 -25.33 -15.14
N LEU A 44 14.54 -24.41 -15.76
CA LEU A 44 13.21 -24.71 -16.30
C LEU A 44 13.29 -25.73 -17.45
N GLN A 45 14.28 -25.61 -18.34
CA GLN A 45 14.54 -26.59 -19.41
C GLN A 45 14.98 -27.95 -18.87
N ALA A 46 15.66 -27.98 -17.73
CA ALA A 46 16.01 -29.19 -17.01
C ALA A 46 14.80 -29.83 -16.28
N GLY A 47 13.60 -29.25 -16.38
CA GLY A 47 12.36 -29.81 -15.85
C GLY A 47 12.03 -29.38 -14.42
N VAL A 48 12.73 -28.39 -13.86
CA VAL A 48 12.37 -27.85 -12.54
C VAL A 48 10.97 -27.24 -12.61
N PRO A 49 10.03 -27.67 -11.74
CA PRO A 49 8.68 -27.13 -11.72
C PRO A 49 8.67 -25.63 -11.38
N LEU A 50 8.10 -24.82 -12.27
CA LEU A 50 7.99 -23.36 -12.16
C LEU A 50 7.19 -22.93 -10.92
N ASP A 51 6.11 -23.66 -10.67
CA ASP A 51 5.08 -23.36 -9.68
C ASP A 51 5.12 -24.30 -8.48
N GLN A 52 6.27 -24.94 -8.22
CA GLN A 52 6.43 -25.75 -7.01
C GLN A 52 6.27 -24.87 -5.78
N GLU A 53 5.38 -25.28 -4.89
CA GLU A 53 5.18 -24.65 -3.60
C GLU A 53 6.19 -25.20 -2.59
N SER A 54 6.77 -24.31 -1.78
CA SER A 54 7.41 -24.66 -0.52
C SER A 54 6.41 -25.29 0.44
N ALA A 55 6.90 -25.86 1.54
CA ALA A 55 6.13 -26.41 2.65
C ALA A 55 5.17 -25.40 3.31
N THR A 56 5.28 -24.14 2.92
CA THR A 56 4.47 -23.05 3.42
C THR A 56 3.49 -22.51 2.37
N GLY A 57 3.65 -22.87 1.09
CA GLY A 57 2.78 -22.44 0.00
C GLY A 57 3.35 -21.30 -0.85
N LEU A 58 4.66 -21.01 -0.78
CA LEU A 58 5.29 -20.04 -1.69
C LEU A 58 5.89 -20.73 -2.88
N THR A 59 5.75 -20.10 -4.03
CA THR A 59 6.51 -20.41 -5.24
C THR A 59 7.73 -19.50 -5.37
N ALA A 60 8.61 -19.81 -6.31
CA ALA A 60 9.73 -18.95 -6.67
C ALA A 60 9.30 -17.53 -7.09
N PHE A 61 8.10 -17.38 -7.67
CA PHE A 61 7.51 -16.08 -8.00
C PHE A 61 7.32 -15.21 -6.74
N HIS A 62 6.96 -15.77 -5.60
CA HIS A 62 6.80 -15.00 -4.35
C HIS A 62 8.14 -14.49 -3.82
N GLN A 63 9.19 -15.28 -3.99
CA GLN A 63 10.52 -14.96 -3.53
C GLN A 63 11.09 -13.74 -4.29
N VAL A 64 10.90 -13.66 -5.61
CA VAL A 64 11.35 -12.49 -6.39
C VAL A 64 10.66 -11.20 -5.97
N LEU A 65 9.37 -11.26 -5.58
CA LEU A 65 8.63 -10.09 -5.13
C LEU A 65 9.13 -9.58 -3.79
N CYS A 66 9.43 -10.49 -2.86
CA CYS A 66 10.01 -10.12 -1.56
C CYS A 66 11.40 -9.50 -1.69
N SER A 67 12.16 -9.88 -2.73
CA SER A 67 13.47 -9.31 -3.05
C SER A 67 13.41 -8.04 -3.90
N GLY A 68 12.22 -7.64 -4.39
CA GLY A 68 12.07 -6.50 -5.29
C GLY A 68 12.69 -6.70 -6.68
N TYR A 69 12.72 -7.95 -7.18
CA TYR A 69 13.33 -8.31 -8.46
C TYR A 69 12.29 -8.31 -9.58
N TRP A 70 11.81 -7.12 -9.95
CA TRP A 70 10.66 -6.95 -10.85
C TRP A 70 10.88 -7.52 -12.26
N SER A 71 12.08 -7.38 -12.82
CA SER A 71 12.41 -7.95 -14.14
C SER A 71 12.34 -9.47 -14.15
N VAL A 72 12.79 -10.12 -13.07
CA VAL A 72 12.71 -11.57 -12.90
C VAL A 72 11.27 -12.01 -12.68
N ALA A 73 10.48 -11.25 -11.91
CA ALA A 73 9.05 -11.51 -11.74
C ALA A 73 8.29 -11.47 -13.08
N LEU A 74 8.52 -10.43 -13.90
CA LEU A 74 7.94 -10.33 -15.24
C LEU A 74 8.35 -11.50 -16.12
N PHE A 75 9.64 -11.87 -16.10
CA PHE A 75 10.14 -13.03 -16.83
C PHE A 75 9.44 -14.33 -16.42
N LEU A 76 9.27 -14.59 -15.12
CA LEU A 76 8.55 -15.78 -14.64
C LEU A 76 7.08 -15.78 -15.09
N LEU A 77 6.40 -14.62 -15.08
CA LEU A 77 5.04 -14.51 -15.61
C LEU A 77 4.99 -14.81 -17.12
N ASP A 78 6.00 -14.41 -17.89
CA ASP A 78 6.09 -14.73 -19.32
C ASP A 78 6.32 -16.22 -19.58
N ARG A 79 6.85 -16.95 -18.60
CA ARG A 79 6.95 -18.42 -18.62
C ARG A 79 5.74 -19.14 -18.06
N GLY A 80 4.69 -18.40 -17.73
CA GLY A 80 3.42 -18.96 -17.30
C GLY A 80 3.36 -19.26 -15.81
N ALA A 81 4.23 -18.66 -14.99
CA ALA A 81 4.10 -18.76 -13.54
C ALA A 81 2.72 -18.26 -13.12
N ASP A 82 2.03 -19.02 -12.27
CA ASP A 82 0.74 -18.62 -11.74
C ASP A 82 0.93 -17.77 -10.47
N PRO A 83 0.65 -16.45 -10.52
CA PRO A 83 0.79 -15.60 -9.34
C PRO A 83 -0.26 -15.90 -8.27
N MET A 84 -1.31 -16.68 -8.56
CA MET A 84 -2.43 -16.90 -7.65
C MET A 84 -2.30 -18.16 -6.76
N ILE A 85 -1.20 -18.90 -6.89
CA ILE A 85 -0.96 -20.14 -6.15
C ILE A 85 -0.90 -19.91 -4.63
N SER A 86 -0.35 -18.77 -4.19
CA SER A 86 -0.35 -18.41 -2.77
C SER A 86 -1.32 -17.28 -2.46
N LYS A 87 -2.28 -17.55 -1.57
CA LYS A 87 -3.25 -16.57 -1.08
C LYS A 87 -3.08 -16.24 0.41
N ARG A 88 -2.10 -16.83 1.09
CA ARG A 88 -1.93 -16.67 2.54
C ARG A 88 -0.51 -16.29 2.89
N PHE A 89 -0.28 -14.99 2.88
CA PHE A 89 0.93 -14.41 3.42
C PHE A 89 0.73 -14.16 4.92
N LYS A 90 1.85 -14.12 5.67
CA LYS A 90 1.84 -13.64 7.04
C LYS A 90 1.14 -12.28 7.11
N TYR A 91 0.33 -12.05 8.16
CA TYR A 91 -0.40 -10.79 8.38
C TYR A 91 -1.41 -10.42 7.28
N ASN A 92 -1.96 -11.42 6.57
CA ASN A 92 -2.95 -11.23 5.51
C ASN A 92 -2.50 -10.23 4.44
N HIS A 93 -1.18 -10.13 4.21
CA HIS A 93 -0.68 -9.39 3.06
C HIS A 93 -1.23 -10.04 1.79
N SER A 94 -1.48 -9.23 0.77
CA SER A 94 -1.66 -9.72 -0.60
C SER A 94 -0.37 -9.51 -1.39
N LEU A 95 -0.25 -10.10 -2.57
CA LEU A 95 0.89 -9.84 -3.45
C LEU A 95 1.07 -8.35 -3.75
N LEU A 96 -0.02 -7.59 -3.89
CA LEU A 96 0.04 -6.15 -4.08
C LEU A 96 0.67 -5.45 -2.88
N HIS A 97 0.39 -5.89 -1.64
CA HIS A 97 1.06 -5.34 -0.46
C HIS A 97 2.56 -5.61 -0.46
N ILE A 98 2.96 -6.84 -0.83
CA ILE A 98 4.37 -7.21 -0.92
C ILE A 98 5.08 -6.37 -1.97
N ILE A 99 4.45 -6.08 -3.10
CA ILE A 99 5.05 -5.27 -4.16
C ILE A 99 5.12 -3.79 -3.74
N LEU A 100 4.02 -3.24 -3.23
CA LEU A 100 3.87 -1.81 -2.99
C LEU A 100 4.60 -1.31 -1.75
N LYS A 101 4.95 -2.18 -0.80
CA LYS A 101 5.80 -1.81 0.35
C LYS A 101 7.22 -1.40 -0.05
N HIS A 102 7.73 -1.87 -1.20
CA HIS A 102 9.06 -1.47 -1.66
C HIS A 102 9.01 -0.03 -2.14
N SER A 103 9.95 0.80 -1.71
CA SER A 103 9.91 2.23 -2.01
C SER A 103 10.44 2.56 -3.42
N ASP A 104 11.08 1.61 -4.10
CA ASP A 104 11.70 1.87 -5.39
C ASP A 104 10.70 2.20 -6.50
N SER A 105 10.97 3.31 -7.19
CA SER A 105 10.29 3.69 -8.43
C SER A 105 10.94 2.96 -9.60
N HIS A 106 10.28 1.92 -10.10
CA HIS A 106 10.79 1.08 -11.17
C HIS A 106 9.65 0.74 -12.15
N ASP A 107 9.88 0.94 -13.45
CA ASP A 107 8.86 0.70 -14.48
C ASP A 107 8.35 -0.75 -14.45
N GLY A 108 9.28 -1.70 -14.28
CA GLY A 108 8.94 -3.12 -14.11
C GLY A 108 8.01 -3.41 -12.92
N LYS A 109 8.06 -2.61 -11.84
CA LYS A 109 7.10 -2.73 -10.72
C LYS A 109 5.70 -2.33 -11.16
N CYS A 110 5.58 -1.22 -11.89
CA CYS A 110 4.30 -0.73 -12.40
C CYS A 110 3.71 -1.71 -13.43
N GLU A 111 4.52 -2.19 -14.37
CA GLU A 111 4.11 -3.20 -15.36
C GLU A 111 3.62 -4.48 -14.67
N LEU A 112 4.36 -4.95 -13.67
CA LEU A 112 3.99 -6.12 -12.89
C LEU A 112 2.63 -5.96 -12.20
N VAL A 113 2.39 -4.82 -11.54
CA VAL A 113 1.09 -4.51 -10.92
C VAL A 113 -0.03 -4.57 -11.97
N GLY A 114 0.21 -4.03 -13.17
CA GLY A 114 -0.75 -4.07 -14.27
C GLY A 114 -1.11 -5.48 -14.70
N ARG A 115 -0.10 -6.33 -14.89
CA ARG A 115 -0.31 -7.73 -15.28
C ARG A 115 -1.03 -8.53 -14.20
N LEU A 116 -0.79 -8.24 -12.92
CA LEU A 116 -1.50 -8.89 -11.82
C LEU A 116 -2.97 -8.47 -11.78
N ILE A 117 -3.26 -7.18 -12.00
CA ILE A 117 -4.63 -6.65 -12.14
C ILE A 117 -5.35 -7.31 -13.32
N GLU A 118 -4.71 -7.41 -14.49
CA GLU A 118 -5.27 -8.08 -15.68
C GLU A 118 -5.59 -9.56 -15.43
N LYS A 119 -4.81 -10.22 -14.57
CA LYS A 119 -5.05 -11.60 -14.13
C LYS A 119 -6.13 -11.73 -13.04
N GLY A 120 -6.73 -10.62 -12.60
CA GLY A 120 -7.85 -10.62 -11.66
C GLY A 120 -7.45 -10.72 -10.19
N ILE A 121 -6.27 -10.23 -9.82
CA ILE A 121 -5.89 -10.10 -8.40
C ILE A 121 -6.88 -9.18 -7.67
N GLU A 122 -7.22 -9.54 -6.43
CA GLU A 122 -8.06 -8.70 -5.57
C GLU A 122 -7.28 -7.44 -5.13
N VAL A 123 -7.85 -6.25 -5.39
CA VAL A 123 -7.20 -4.96 -5.16
C VAL A 123 -7.50 -4.33 -3.80
N ASP A 124 -8.57 -4.76 -3.13
CA ASP A 124 -9.07 -4.21 -1.85
C ASP A 124 -8.94 -5.21 -0.68
N THR A 125 -7.87 -5.98 -0.69
CA THR A 125 -7.51 -6.82 0.47
C THR A 125 -7.04 -5.95 1.63
N TYR A 126 -7.36 -6.33 2.87
CA TYR A 126 -6.85 -5.66 4.07
C TYR A 126 -5.72 -6.46 4.72
N THR A 127 -4.65 -5.79 5.14
CA THR A 127 -3.66 -6.40 6.04
C THR A 127 -4.25 -6.64 7.43
N ASP A 128 -3.80 -7.68 8.12
CA ASP A 128 -4.05 -7.92 9.54
C ASP A 128 -2.85 -7.42 10.36
N SER A 129 -3.00 -6.35 11.15
CA SER A 129 -1.88 -5.79 11.93
C SER A 129 -1.26 -6.83 12.90
N PRO A 130 0.08 -6.96 12.94
CA PRO A 130 0.78 -7.92 13.80
C PRO A 130 0.61 -7.69 15.30
N VAL A 131 0.11 -6.52 15.71
CA VAL A 131 0.46 -5.99 17.04
C VAL A 131 -0.15 -6.77 18.20
N PHE A 132 -1.28 -7.47 18.05
CA PHE A 132 -1.76 -8.44 19.05
C PHE A 132 -2.90 -9.28 18.46
N ASP A 133 -2.60 -10.40 17.79
CA ASP A 133 -3.58 -11.49 17.70
C ASP A 133 -3.38 -12.37 18.95
N PRO A 134 -4.31 -12.42 19.92
CA PRO A 134 -4.20 -13.35 21.05
C PRO A 134 -4.32 -14.83 20.65
N ARG A 135 -4.65 -15.13 19.39
CA ARG A 135 -4.54 -16.46 18.77
C ARG A 135 -3.17 -16.68 18.12
N PHE A 136 -2.26 -15.70 18.18
CA PHE A 136 -0.89 -15.83 17.69
C PHE A 136 -0.24 -17.04 18.36
N ASN A 137 -0.02 -18.06 17.55
CA ASN A 137 0.74 -19.22 17.94
C ASN A 137 2.10 -19.13 17.22
N GLU A 138 3.19 -19.13 17.97
CA GLU A 138 4.54 -19.21 17.38
C GLU A 138 4.73 -20.49 16.56
N ASP A 139 3.91 -21.52 16.83
CA ASP A 139 3.85 -22.78 16.10
C ASP A 139 2.91 -22.77 14.88
N ASP A 140 2.14 -21.69 14.64
CA ASP A 140 1.48 -21.56 13.35
C ASP A 140 2.61 -21.54 12.31
N LYS A 141 2.55 -22.47 11.34
CA LYS A 141 3.50 -22.58 10.23
C LYS A 141 3.38 -21.35 9.33
N ILE A 142 3.83 -20.21 9.83
CA ILE A 142 3.77 -18.93 9.17
C ILE A 142 5.15 -18.65 8.60
N GLU A 143 5.15 -18.34 7.32
CA GLU A 143 6.31 -18.13 6.50
C GLU A 143 7.25 -17.07 7.06
N ASN A 144 8.45 -17.49 7.43
CA ASN A 144 9.56 -16.59 7.68
C ASN A 144 10.25 -16.31 6.33
N VAL A 145 9.60 -15.51 5.49
CA VAL A 145 10.21 -15.02 4.25
C VAL A 145 11.20 -13.92 4.58
N ILE A 146 12.44 -14.06 4.12
CA ILE A 146 13.46 -13.01 4.19
C ILE A 146 12.87 -11.75 3.55
N GLY A 147 12.84 -10.62 4.28
CA GLY A 147 12.26 -9.36 3.81
C GLY A 147 10.80 -9.09 4.21
N ILE A 148 10.06 -10.05 4.78
CA ILE A 148 8.79 -9.79 5.51
C ILE A 148 9.07 -9.43 6.98
N ARG A 149 10.26 -9.77 7.48
CA ARG A 149 10.71 -9.44 8.84
C ARG A 149 11.21 -8.01 9.04
N SER A 150 11.14 -7.12 8.04
CA SER A 150 11.56 -5.74 8.27
C SER A 150 10.53 -5.05 9.18
N PRO A 151 10.92 -4.53 10.36
CA PRO A 151 10.05 -3.75 11.24
C PRO A 151 9.57 -2.43 10.60
N ASP A 152 10.18 -2.05 9.47
CA ASP A 152 9.86 -0.86 8.71
C ASP A 152 8.70 -1.16 7.76
N THR A 153 7.49 -0.65 8.03
CA THR A 153 7.16 0.80 7.97
C THR A 153 5.66 1.06 8.21
N LEU A 154 4.80 0.04 8.39
CA LEU A 154 3.35 0.22 8.61
C LEU A 154 2.75 -0.76 9.65
N VAL A 155 3.54 -1.16 10.65
CA VAL A 155 3.21 -2.25 11.60
C VAL A 155 1.98 -1.95 12.49
N SER A 156 1.41 -0.74 12.48
CA SER A 156 0.27 -0.38 13.34
C SER A 156 -1.06 -0.17 12.62
N SER A 157 -1.17 -0.38 11.30
CA SER A 157 -2.40 -0.06 10.57
C SER A 157 -2.92 -1.20 9.71
N ASP A 158 -4.22 -1.49 9.82
CA ASP A 158 -4.92 -2.37 8.88
C ASP A 158 -5.19 -1.53 7.61
N CYS A 159 -4.60 -1.89 6.48
CA CYS A 159 -4.59 -1.07 5.27
C CYS A 159 -4.81 -1.86 3.98
N THR A 160 -5.22 -1.15 2.92
CA THR A 160 -5.34 -1.67 1.56
C THR A 160 -4.07 -1.40 0.75
N PRO A 161 -3.84 -2.11 -0.38
CA PRO A 161 -2.73 -1.84 -1.29
C PRO A 161 -2.69 -0.38 -1.76
N LEU A 162 -3.86 0.23 -1.95
CA LEU A 162 -3.98 1.64 -2.34
C LEU A 162 -3.39 2.57 -1.28
N LEU A 163 -3.53 2.28 0.02
CA LEU A 163 -2.90 3.09 1.06
C LEU A 163 -1.38 3.07 0.90
N LEU A 164 -0.78 1.88 0.73
CA LEU A 164 0.67 1.77 0.53
C LEU A 164 1.13 2.58 -0.69
N ALA A 165 0.44 2.45 -1.82
CA ALA A 165 0.73 3.21 -3.05
C ALA A 165 0.58 4.73 -2.89
N SER A 166 -0.22 5.17 -1.91
CA SER A 166 -0.49 6.57 -1.58
C SER A 166 0.42 7.13 -0.48
N THR A 167 1.27 6.30 0.13
CA THR A 167 2.22 6.67 1.19
C THR A 167 3.67 6.63 0.67
N ARG A 168 4.63 7.10 1.49
CA ARG A 168 6.09 7.27 1.21
C ARG A 168 6.61 6.68 -0.12
N GLU A 169 7.20 7.55 -0.96
CA GLU A 169 7.63 7.23 -2.33
C GLU A 169 6.46 6.74 -3.20
N TYR A 170 5.32 7.45 -3.09
CA TYR A 170 4.07 7.16 -3.79
C TYR A 170 4.30 6.94 -5.29
N SER A 171 3.48 6.08 -5.89
CA SER A 171 3.49 5.87 -7.34
C SER A 171 2.13 6.23 -7.90
N LEU A 172 2.04 7.40 -8.55
CA LEU A 172 0.80 7.86 -9.20
C LEU A 172 0.29 6.83 -10.22
N ASN A 173 1.21 6.13 -10.90
CA ASN A 173 0.84 5.07 -11.85
C ASN A 173 0.17 3.91 -11.12
N ASN A 174 0.80 3.36 -10.07
CA ASN A 174 0.19 2.28 -9.29
C ASN A 174 -1.13 2.71 -8.64
N MET A 175 -1.23 3.93 -8.11
CA MET A 175 -2.48 4.49 -7.57
C MET A 175 -3.58 4.48 -8.64
N LYS A 176 -3.31 5.08 -9.80
CA LYS A 176 -4.28 5.15 -10.92
C LYS A 176 -4.70 3.76 -11.39
N MET A 177 -3.77 2.80 -11.43
CA MET A 177 -4.06 1.42 -11.83
C MET A 177 -4.95 0.71 -10.82
N LEU A 178 -4.66 0.82 -9.52
CA LEU A 178 -5.49 0.25 -8.46
C LEU A 178 -6.90 0.88 -8.46
N LEU A 179 -6.97 2.21 -8.54
CA LEU A 179 -8.24 2.94 -8.58
C LEU A 179 -9.06 2.60 -9.82
N ALA A 180 -8.44 2.49 -11.00
CA ALA A 180 -9.11 2.06 -12.22
C ALA A 180 -9.59 0.60 -12.16
N ALA A 181 -8.89 -0.24 -11.39
CA ALA A 181 -9.29 -1.62 -11.09
C ALA A 181 -10.38 -1.71 -10.01
N GLY A 182 -10.82 -0.59 -9.44
CA GLY A 182 -11.93 -0.53 -8.49
C GLY A 182 -11.51 -0.48 -7.01
N ALA A 183 -10.25 -0.19 -6.70
CA ALA A 183 -9.82 -0.01 -5.31
C ALA A 183 -10.57 1.17 -4.66
N ASP A 184 -11.12 0.97 -3.47
CA ASP A 184 -11.91 1.98 -2.75
C ASP A 184 -11.02 3.09 -2.13
N PRO A 185 -11.08 4.34 -2.64
CA PRO A 185 -10.31 5.47 -2.07
C PRO A 185 -10.91 6.01 -0.77
N SER A 186 -11.98 5.40 -0.26
CA SER A 186 -12.60 5.70 1.03
C SER A 186 -12.57 4.50 1.98
N ALA A 187 -11.76 3.48 1.64
CA ALA A 187 -11.51 2.32 2.48
C ALA A 187 -11.11 2.76 3.89
N HIS A 188 -11.65 2.09 4.90
CA HIS A 188 -11.36 2.45 6.29
C HIS A 188 -9.90 2.15 6.63
N VAL A 189 -9.25 3.06 7.34
CA VAL A 189 -7.89 2.84 7.85
C VAL A 189 -8.00 2.67 9.35
N ILE A 190 -7.60 1.51 9.87
CA ILE A 190 -7.56 1.31 11.32
C ILE A 190 -6.15 1.63 11.76
N ILE A 191 -5.98 2.71 12.52
CA ILE A 191 -4.70 3.04 13.12
C ILE A 191 -4.73 2.58 14.57
N ARG A 192 -3.83 1.66 14.92
CA ARG A 192 -3.68 1.16 16.29
C ARG A 192 -2.61 1.99 16.99
N ASP A 193 -3.04 3.02 17.71
CA ASP A 193 -2.15 3.75 18.60
C ASP A 193 -1.78 2.83 19.78
N VAL A 194 -0.48 2.65 20.03
CA VAL A 194 0.00 1.91 21.19
C VAL A 194 -0.11 2.84 22.40
N GLU A 195 -1.20 2.75 23.16
CA GLU A 195 -1.17 3.24 24.54
C GLU A 195 -0.30 2.28 25.36
N PHE A 196 0.79 2.81 25.93
CA PHE A 196 1.50 2.19 27.06
C PHE A 196 0.43 1.81 28.10
N GLU A 197 0.42 0.54 28.56
CA GLU A 197 -0.55 -0.09 29.50
C GLU A 197 -1.54 -1.11 28.90
N GLY A 198 -1.34 -1.58 27.66
CA GLY A 198 -1.93 -2.86 27.22
C GLY A 198 -3.43 -2.81 26.88
N LYS A 199 -3.97 -1.63 26.60
CA LYS A 199 -5.27 -1.46 25.93
C LYS A 199 -5.05 -0.79 24.59
N THR A 200 -5.37 -1.47 23.50
CA THR A 200 -5.37 -0.89 22.16
C THR A 200 -6.77 -0.36 21.85
N ASN A 201 -6.91 0.96 21.73
CA ASN A 201 -8.08 1.56 21.10
C ASN A 201 -7.73 1.74 19.62
N GLY A 202 -8.18 0.81 18.76
CA GLY A 202 -8.07 0.99 17.32
C GLY A 202 -8.98 2.13 16.87
N ASN A 203 -8.40 3.23 16.41
CA ASN A 203 -9.17 4.38 15.93
C ASN A 203 -9.40 4.23 14.42
N ARG A 204 -10.66 3.96 14.05
CA ARG A 204 -11.09 3.95 12.64
C ARG A 204 -11.01 5.37 12.10
N GLN A 205 -10.13 5.57 11.13
CA GLN A 205 -9.96 6.82 10.40
C GLN A 205 -10.50 6.70 8.98
N VAL A 206 -10.77 7.85 8.37
CA VAL A 206 -11.01 7.96 6.92
C VAL A 206 -9.70 7.73 6.18
N PHE A 207 -9.80 7.15 4.99
CA PHE A 207 -8.67 6.90 4.10
C PHE A 207 -7.69 8.08 3.99
N LEU A 208 -8.17 9.27 3.62
CA LEU A 208 -7.32 10.46 3.46
C LEU A 208 -6.65 10.91 4.76
N SER A 209 -7.31 10.78 5.91
CA SER A 209 -6.67 11.03 7.22
C SER A 209 -5.52 10.04 7.46
N GLY A 210 -5.71 8.77 7.09
CA GLY A 210 -4.65 7.77 7.09
C GLY A 210 -3.47 8.15 6.19
N VAL A 211 -3.75 8.63 4.97
CA VAL A 211 -2.72 9.14 4.04
C VAL A 211 -1.98 10.32 4.67
N PHE A 212 -2.69 11.32 5.20
CA PHE A 212 -2.09 12.48 5.85
C PHE A 212 -1.17 12.06 6.98
N ARG A 213 -1.54 11.10 7.82
CA ARG A 213 -0.67 10.68 8.93
C ARG A 213 0.71 10.16 8.48
N HIS A 214 0.79 9.56 7.29
CA HIS A 214 2.02 8.97 6.76
C HIS A 214 2.79 9.88 5.79
N VAL A 215 2.08 10.82 5.15
CA VAL A 215 2.61 11.71 4.11
C VAL A 215 2.80 13.13 4.63
N TRP A 216 2.04 13.52 5.65
CA TRP A 216 1.93 14.89 6.11
C TRP A 216 2.36 15.03 7.56
N GLU A 217 3.46 15.73 7.78
CA GLU A 217 3.82 16.25 9.10
C GLU A 217 3.25 17.66 9.26
N PRO A 218 2.19 17.87 10.08
CA PRO A 218 1.55 19.17 10.20
C PRO A 218 2.49 20.29 10.66
N LEU A 219 3.65 19.98 11.23
CA LEU A 219 4.60 20.95 11.79
C LEU A 219 5.88 21.11 10.96
N SER A 220 6.00 20.46 9.78
CA SER A 220 7.20 20.61 8.95
C SER A 220 7.29 22.04 8.37
N GLN A 221 8.50 22.59 8.37
CA GLN A 221 8.74 24.00 8.12
C GLN A 221 8.91 24.29 6.63
N GLY A 222 7.82 24.31 5.86
CA GLY A 222 7.82 24.90 4.53
C GLY A 222 6.58 24.59 3.69
N GLU A 223 6.03 25.61 3.00
CA GLU A 223 4.97 25.40 1.98
C GLU A 223 5.47 24.58 0.76
N GLY A 224 6.78 24.31 0.63
CA GLY A 224 7.40 23.63 -0.51
C GLY A 224 7.27 22.10 -0.51
N GLU A 225 7.52 21.42 0.61
CA GLU A 225 7.37 19.93 0.76
C GLU A 225 5.93 19.46 0.50
N LEU A 226 5.03 20.40 0.65
CA LEU A 226 3.60 20.25 0.67
C LEU A 226 3.02 20.19 -0.76
N LEU A 227 3.72 20.79 -1.72
CA LEU A 227 3.38 20.74 -3.15
C LEU A 227 3.69 19.38 -3.78
N GLU A 228 4.68 18.64 -3.25
CA GLU A 228 5.05 17.32 -3.76
C GLU A 228 3.98 16.26 -3.49
N HIS A 229 3.01 16.55 -2.61
CA HIS A 229 1.93 15.63 -2.25
C HIS A 229 0.55 16.05 -2.80
N VAL A 230 0.52 17.07 -3.66
CA VAL A 230 -0.72 17.52 -4.31
C VAL A 230 -1.24 16.46 -5.27
N ASP A 231 -0.38 15.87 -6.10
CA ASP A 231 -0.80 14.93 -7.14
C ASP A 231 -1.49 13.66 -6.57
N PRO A 232 -0.99 13.01 -5.50
CA PRO A 232 -1.70 11.88 -4.88
C PRO A 232 -3.07 12.26 -4.32
N ILE A 233 -3.17 13.43 -3.66
CA ILE A 233 -4.43 13.92 -3.10
C ILE A 233 -5.43 14.20 -4.22
N GLU A 234 -4.98 14.87 -5.28
CA GLU A 234 -5.81 15.17 -6.45
C GLU A 234 -6.36 13.87 -7.06
N VAL A 235 -5.50 12.88 -7.30
CA VAL A 235 -5.92 11.58 -7.85
C VAL A 235 -6.95 10.90 -6.94
N LEU A 236 -6.72 10.86 -5.63
CA LEU A 236 -7.67 10.25 -4.69
C LEU A 236 -9.03 10.98 -4.69
N LEU A 237 -9.02 12.31 -4.73
CA LEU A 237 -10.25 13.11 -4.79
C LEU A 237 -10.98 12.94 -6.12
N GLN A 238 -10.28 12.89 -7.26
CA GLN A 238 -10.87 12.63 -8.58
C GLN A 238 -11.60 11.29 -8.62
N PHE A 239 -11.07 10.27 -7.94
CA PHE A 239 -11.70 8.96 -7.79
C PHE A 239 -12.73 8.88 -6.65
N GLY A 240 -13.03 9.99 -5.98
CA GLY A 240 -14.16 10.09 -5.06
C GLY A 240 -13.83 9.82 -3.59
N SER A 241 -12.57 9.95 -3.18
CA SER A 241 -12.22 9.91 -1.76
C SER A 241 -13.00 10.96 -0.96
N ARG A 242 -13.48 10.58 0.23
CA ARG A 242 -14.34 11.42 1.08
C ARG A 242 -13.53 12.32 2.00
N LEU A 243 -13.99 13.57 2.13
CA LEU A 243 -13.49 14.58 3.06
C LEU A 243 -14.37 14.75 4.29
N ASP A 244 -15.55 14.13 4.32
CA ASP A 244 -16.41 14.04 5.49
C ASP A 244 -16.33 12.66 6.16
N PHE A 245 -16.69 12.66 7.44
CA PHE A 245 -16.74 11.46 8.27
C PHE A 245 -17.69 11.71 9.43
N ASP A 246 -18.59 10.78 9.66
CA ASP A 246 -19.49 10.80 10.82
C ASP A 246 -19.01 9.86 11.95
N GLY A 247 -17.74 9.47 11.94
CA GLY A 247 -17.12 8.64 12.97
C GLY A 247 -16.59 9.44 14.17
N PRO A 248 -15.96 8.76 15.15
CA PRO A 248 -15.45 9.40 16.37
C PRO A 248 -14.18 10.24 16.13
N ALA A 249 -13.45 9.98 15.04
CA ALA A 249 -12.30 10.77 14.63
C ALA A 249 -12.73 11.99 13.81
N ASP A 250 -11.86 12.99 13.72
CA ASP A 250 -12.06 14.09 12.78
C ASP A 250 -12.08 13.56 11.34
N SER A 251 -12.88 14.19 10.50
CA SER A 251 -12.81 14.05 9.05
C SER A 251 -11.56 14.75 8.49
N PRO A 252 -11.10 14.38 7.27
CA PRO A 252 -9.99 15.04 6.61
C PRO A 252 -10.14 16.57 6.53
N LEU A 253 -11.37 17.06 6.29
CA LEU A 253 -11.62 18.50 6.24
C LEU A 253 -11.54 19.16 7.63
N GLN A 254 -11.98 18.47 8.69
CA GLN A 254 -11.84 18.96 10.07
C GLN A 254 -10.38 19.02 10.51
N GLU A 255 -9.57 18.03 10.15
CA GLU A 255 -8.13 18.03 10.41
C GLU A 255 -7.47 19.24 9.74
N ALA A 256 -7.78 19.51 8.47
CA ALA A 256 -7.27 20.67 7.75
C ALA A 256 -7.67 22.00 8.39
N CYS A 257 -8.91 22.12 8.90
CA CYS A 257 -9.34 23.28 9.68
C CYS A 257 -8.53 23.43 10.99
N LYS A 258 -8.30 22.35 11.74
CA LYS A 258 -7.50 22.39 12.99
C LYS A 258 -6.03 22.76 12.74
N VAL A 259 -5.46 22.34 11.61
CA VAL A 259 -4.11 22.77 11.20
C VAL A 259 -4.13 24.26 10.82
N ALA A 260 -5.18 24.73 10.14
CA ALA A 260 -5.34 26.15 9.83
C ALA A 260 -5.54 27.05 11.07
N GLU A 261 -6.14 26.54 12.16
CA GLU A 261 -6.22 27.25 13.45
C GLU A 261 -4.82 27.59 14.02
N LYS A 262 -3.80 26.79 13.67
CA LYS A 262 -2.40 27.01 14.04
C LYS A 262 -1.66 27.95 13.07
N GLY A 263 -2.36 28.52 12.09
CA GLY A 263 -1.82 29.44 11.09
C GLY A 263 -1.36 28.77 9.78
N GLN A 264 -1.49 27.45 9.65
CA GLN A 264 -1.03 26.70 8.48
C GLN A 264 -2.20 26.36 7.55
N PHE A 265 -2.40 27.18 6.53
CA PHE A 265 -3.58 27.07 5.65
C PHE A 265 -3.39 26.16 4.43
N ALA A 266 -2.19 25.63 4.21
CA ALA A 266 -1.85 24.97 2.94
C ALA A 266 -2.72 23.72 2.68
N LEU A 267 -2.89 22.83 3.66
CA LEU A 267 -3.77 21.66 3.54
C LEU A 267 -5.20 22.07 3.22
N LEU A 268 -5.76 23.01 4.00
CA LEU A 268 -7.12 23.49 3.79
C LEU A 268 -7.31 24.11 2.40
N LYS A 269 -6.33 24.89 1.92
CA LYS A 269 -6.36 25.45 0.56
C LYS A 269 -6.35 24.37 -0.51
N ILE A 270 -5.51 23.35 -0.37
CA ILE A 270 -5.41 22.23 -1.32
C ILE A 270 -6.72 21.45 -1.34
N LEU A 271 -7.22 21.01 -0.17
CA LEU A 271 -8.45 20.22 -0.10
C LEU A 271 -9.65 20.97 -0.66
N LEU A 272 -9.86 22.22 -0.26
CA LEU A 272 -10.96 23.03 -0.82
C LEU A 272 -10.74 23.36 -2.30
N GLY A 273 -9.49 23.51 -2.74
CA GLY A 273 -9.15 23.80 -4.13
C GLY A 273 -9.42 22.65 -5.09
N LEU A 274 -9.13 21.41 -4.66
CA LEU A 274 -9.21 20.21 -5.48
C LEU A 274 -10.52 19.42 -5.34
N SER A 275 -11.23 19.58 -4.22
CA SER A 275 -12.46 18.80 -3.98
C SER A 275 -13.66 19.38 -4.70
N GLU A 276 -14.56 18.48 -5.07
CA GLU A 276 -15.87 18.78 -5.64
C GLU A 276 -17.00 18.34 -4.69
N ALA A 277 -18.26 18.67 -5.03
CA ALA A 277 -19.45 18.19 -4.31
C ALA A 277 -19.52 16.65 -4.12
N ARG A 278 -18.82 15.86 -4.93
CA ARG A 278 -18.72 14.40 -4.78
C ARG A 278 -17.91 13.97 -3.55
N ASN A 279 -16.98 14.81 -3.08
CA ASN A 279 -16.02 14.45 -2.03
C ASN A 279 -16.54 14.77 -0.62
N VAL A 280 -17.51 15.69 -0.48
CA VAL A 280 -18.01 16.17 0.81
C VAL A 280 -19.48 16.53 0.70
N SER A 281 -20.29 16.20 1.70
CA SER A 281 -21.69 16.62 1.73
C SER A 281 -21.84 18.10 2.10
N GLU A 282 -22.82 18.79 1.52
CA GLU A 282 -23.16 20.18 1.90
C GLU A 282 -23.43 20.30 3.41
N SER A 283 -24.13 19.31 3.98
CA SER A 283 -24.43 19.28 5.42
C SER A 283 -23.18 19.24 6.30
N HIS A 284 -22.10 18.61 5.84
CA HIS A 284 -20.84 18.59 6.59
C HIS A 284 -20.14 19.95 6.52
N VAL A 285 -20.14 20.59 5.35
CA VAL A 285 -19.62 21.94 5.18
C VAL A 285 -20.38 22.94 6.06
N ASP A 286 -21.71 22.85 6.12
CA ASP A 286 -22.55 23.72 6.95
C ASP A 286 -22.28 23.59 8.44
N LYS A 287 -22.03 22.36 8.92
CA LYS A 287 -21.61 22.12 10.31
C LYS A 287 -20.29 22.84 10.60
N LEU A 288 -19.33 22.81 9.67
CA LEU A 288 -18.03 23.47 9.84
C LEU A 288 -18.16 24.99 9.78
N ILE A 289 -18.89 25.54 8.81
CA ILE A 289 -19.18 27.00 8.74
C ILE A 289 -19.77 27.46 10.06
N SER A 290 -20.78 26.76 10.57
CA SER A 290 -21.43 27.08 11.85
C SER A 290 -20.45 27.03 13.03
N ALA A 291 -19.51 26.07 13.03
CA ALA A 291 -18.50 25.94 14.09
C ALA A 291 -17.44 27.07 14.09
N TYR A 292 -17.25 27.77 12.97
CA TYR A 292 -16.29 28.87 12.83
C TYR A 292 -16.93 30.27 12.76
N LYS A 293 -18.25 30.37 12.61
CA LYS A 293 -18.98 31.63 12.39
C LYS A 293 -18.68 32.71 13.42
N ASP A 294 -18.63 32.35 14.70
CA ASP A 294 -18.47 33.31 15.80
C ASP A 294 -17.04 33.40 16.32
N LYS A 295 -16.08 32.69 15.71
CA LYS A 295 -14.68 32.66 16.13
C LYS A 295 -13.86 33.70 15.38
N THR A 296 -13.76 34.91 15.95
CA THR A 296 -13.10 36.06 15.30
C THR A 296 -11.61 35.85 15.02
N GLU A 297 -10.91 34.98 15.75
CA GLU A 297 -9.52 34.62 15.45
C GLU A 297 -9.38 33.74 14.19
N TYR A 298 -10.46 33.11 13.72
CA TYR A 298 -10.46 32.13 12.63
C TYR A 298 -11.35 32.51 11.44
N THR A 299 -11.64 33.80 11.25
CA THR A 299 -12.49 34.31 10.14
C THR A 299 -12.00 33.83 8.77
N LYS A 300 -10.69 33.69 8.59
CA LYS A 300 -10.08 33.17 7.35
C LYS A 300 -10.47 31.73 7.02
N ILE A 301 -10.77 30.90 8.03
CA ILE A 301 -11.26 29.52 7.83
C ILE A 301 -12.72 29.59 7.38
N HIS A 302 -13.55 30.36 8.11
CA HIS A 302 -14.95 30.57 7.78
C HIS A 302 -15.16 31.09 6.34
N GLU A 303 -14.45 32.15 5.95
CA GLU A 303 -14.52 32.71 4.60
C GLU A 303 -14.19 31.69 3.51
N ARG A 304 -13.21 30.81 3.74
CA ARG A 304 -12.83 29.78 2.76
C ARG A 304 -13.90 28.71 2.61
N LEU A 305 -14.50 28.28 3.71
CA LEU A 305 -15.59 27.31 3.69
C LEU A 305 -16.83 27.88 2.99
N GLU A 306 -17.15 29.16 3.20
CA GLU A 306 -18.26 29.84 2.50
C GLU A 306 -17.99 29.97 0.99
N ILE A 307 -16.77 30.36 0.60
CA ILE A 307 -16.38 30.41 -0.83
C ILE A 307 -16.51 29.03 -1.46
N PHE A 308 -16.02 27.99 -0.80
CA PHE A 308 -16.15 26.61 -1.27
C PHE A 308 -17.60 26.18 -1.39
N LYS A 309 -18.43 26.44 -0.35
CA LYS A 309 -19.86 26.11 -0.36
C LYS A 309 -20.55 26.72 -1.57
N LYS A 310 -20.29 28.01 -1.81
CA LYS A 310 -20.88 28.72 -2.94
C LYS A 310 -20.47 28.09 -4.27
N ARG A 311 -19.19 27.78 -4.43
CA ARG A 311 -18.63 27.20 -5.66
C ARG A 311 -19.20 25.82 -6.00
N GLU A 312 -19.46 24.98 -4.99
CA GLU A 312 -19.81 23.56 -5.21
C GLU A 312 -21.29 23.22 -5.09
N PHE A 313 -22.09 24.02 -4.35
CA PHE A 313 -23.47 23.65 -4.02
C PHE A 313 -24.51 24.71 -4.40
N ILE A 314 -24.11 25.92 -4.79
CA ILE A 314 -25.02 27.04 -5.05
C ILE A 314 -24.98 27.48 -6.51
N ASP A 315 -23.78 27.60 -7.08
CA ASP A 315 -23.55 28.01 -8.47
C ASP A 315 -23.66 26.81 -9.44
#